data_AF-A0A7C7GN63-F1
#
_entry.id   AF-A0A7C7GN63-F1
#
_cell.length_a   1.000
_cell.length_b   1.000
_cell.length_c   1.000
_cell.angle_alpha   90.00
_cell.angle_beta   90.00
_cell.angle_gamma   90.00
#
_symmetry.space_group_name_H-M   'P 1'
#
loop_
_entity.id
_entity.type
_entity.pdbx_description
1 polymer ?
#
loop_
_entity_poly.entity_id
_entity_poly.type
_entity_poly.pdbx_seq_one_letter_code
_entity_poly.pdbx_strand_id
1 'polypeptide(L)'
;MNIWVVRQTCTMEHDTYLSTHITEKGALITAIKIVREDLTDGFDEDELEDMRSGMPHHPEEDLMQYDSKQLRGIVNDWWEYGFDMNEHVQYQIHQTQVVG
;
A
#
# COMPACT_ATOMS: atom_id res chain seq x y z
N MET A 1 -6.80 -18.28 13.88
CA MET A 1 -7.03 -17.67 12.55
C MET A 1 -6.07 -16.50 12.38
N ASN A 2 -5.43 -16.34 11.21
CA ASN A 2 -4.60 -15.17 10.94
C ASN A 2 -5.49 -14.02 10.44
N ILE A 3 -5.31 -12.84 11.01
CA ILE A 3 -5.91 -11.59 10.53
C ILE A 3 -4.77 -10.65 10.19
N TRP A 4 -4.87 -10.04 9.02
CA TRP A 4 -3.95 -9.02 8.54
C TRP A 4 -4.62 -7.66 8.64
N VAL A 5 -3.93 -6.69 9.20
CA VAL A 5 -4.44 -5.33 9.39
C VAL A 5 -3.57 -4.38 8.60
N VAL A 6 -4.18 -3.66 7.65
CA VAL A 6 -3.54 -2.54 6.94
C VAL A 6 -3.97 -1.28 7.66
N ARG A 7 -3.01 -0.46 8.06
CA ARG A 7 -3.19 0.83 8.71
C ARG A 7 -2.59 1.91 7.83
N GLN A 8 -3.34 2.99 7.62
CA GLN A 8 -2.87 4.24 7.03
C GLN A 8 -3.13 5.33 8.07
N THR A 9 -2.11 6.11 8.40
CA THR A 9 -2.22 7.22 9.37
C THR A 9 -1.79 8.51 8.70
N CYS A 10 -2.70 9.48 8.60
CA CYS A 10 -2.38 10.85 8.25
C CYS A 10 -1.99 11.59 9.54
N THR A 11 -0.71 11.90 9.68
CA THR A 11 -0.15 12.52 10.90
C THR A 11 -0.49 13.99 11.05
N MET A 12 -0.85 14.70 9.96
CA MET A 12 -1.32 16.08 10.01
C MET A 12 -2.73 16.20 10.59
N GLU A 13 -3.65 15.34 10.15
CA GLU A 13 -5.05 15.39 10.54
C GLU A 13 -5.34 14.49 11.76
N HIS A 14 -4.35 13.71 12.19
CA HIS A 14 -4.46 12.66 13.22
C HIS A 14 -5.48 11.56 12.88
N ASP A 15 -5.81 11.41 11.60
CA ASP A 15 -6.74 10.41 11.11
C ASP A 15 -6.04 9.08 10.86
N THR A 16 -6.72 7.99 11.22
CA THR A 16 -6.23 6.62 11.01
C THR A 16 -7.31 5.77 10.36
N TYR A 17 -7.00 5.23 9.18
CA TYR A 17 -7.84 4.28 8.46
C TYR A 17 -7.31 2.85 8.65
N LEU A 18 -8.22 1.92 8.91
CA LEU A 18 -7.90 0.51 9.16
C LEU A 18 -8.72 -0.39 8.23
N SER A 19 -8.05 -1.37 7.61
CA SER A 19 -8.73 -2.47 6.92
C SER A 19 -8.20 -3.82 7.38
N THR A 20 -9.10 -4.81 7.48
CA THR A 20 -8.78 -6.15 7.98
C THR A 20 -9.01 -7.21 6.92
N HIS A 21 -8.07 -8.15 6.80
CA HIS A 21 -8.05 -9.18 5.75
C HIS A 21 -7.76 -10.55 6.34
N ILE A 22 -8.42 -11.58 5.81
CA ILE A 22 -8.18 -12.98 6.21
C ILE A 22 -6.98 -13.61 5.49
N THR A 23 -6.48 -12.95 4.44
CA THR A 23 -5.31 -13.39 3.66
C THR A 23 -4.28 -12.27 3.59
N GLU A 24 -3.01 -12.66 3.56
CA GLU A 24 -1.90 -11.74 3.36
C GLU A 24 -2.01 -11.02 2.00
N LYS A 25 -2.33 -11.78 0.95
CA LYS A 25 -2.50 -11.24 -0.41
C LYS A 25 -3.57 -10.14 -0.46
N GLY A 26 -4.70 -10.32 0.23
CA GLY A 26 -5.74 -9.28 0.33
C GLY A 26 -5.21 -8.00 0.99
N ALA A 27 -4.50 -8.15 2.10
CA ALA A 27 -3.89 -7.01 2.79
C ALA A 27 -2.87 -6.27 1.93
N LEU A 28 -2.00 -6.99 1.21
CA LEU A 28 -1.00 -6.39 0.33
C LEU A 28 -1.66 -5.63 -0.83
N ILE A 29 -2.68 -6.21 -1.48
CA ILE A 29 -3.42 -5.55 -2.55
C ILE A 29 -4.08 -4.27 -2.06
N THR A 30 -4.72 -4.30 -0.88
CA THR A 30 -5.34 -3.11 -0.31
C THR A 30 -4.31 -2.04 0.05
N ALA A 31 -3.15 -2.42 0.59
CA ALA A 31 -2.07 -1.46 0.85
C ALA A 31 -1.60 -0.75 -0.43
N ILE A 32 -1.39 -1.50 -1.52
CA ILE A 32 -0.98 -0.91 -2.81
C ILE A 32 -2.04 0.07 -3.33
N LYS A 33 -3.32 -0.29 -3.26
CA LYS A 33 -4.41 0.57 -3.72
C LYS A 33 -4.49 1.88 -2.95
N ILE A 34 -4.39 1.81 -1.63
CA ILE A 34 -4.39 3.00 -0.78
C ILE A 34 -3.22 3.93 -1.15
N VAL A 35 -2.01 3.39 -1.27
CA VAL A 35 -0.83 4.20 -1.62
C VAL A 35 -0.96 4.79 -3.03
N ARG A 36 -1.50 4.04 -4.00
CA ARG A 36 -1.80 4.56 -5.34
C ARG A 36 -2.79 5.72 -5.27
N GLU A 37 -3.90 5.57 -4.57
CA GLU A 37 -4.91 6.63 -4.42
C GLU A 37 -4.29 7.89 -3.81
N ASP A 38 -3.47 7.74 -2.76
CA ASP A 38 -2.82 8.88 -2.08
C ASP A 38 -1.79 9.60 -2.96
N LEU A 39 -1.09 8.90 -3.86
CA LEU A 39 0.00 9.47 -4.66
C LEU A 39 -0.44 9.92 -6.05
N THR A 40 -1.42 9.24 -6.65
CA THR A 40 -1.99 9.66 -7.95
C THR A 40 -2.87 10.91 -7.83
N ASP A 41 -3.26 11.32 -6.62
CA ASP A 41 -4.03 12.54 -6.38
C ASP A 41 -3.23 13.85 -6.61
N GLY A 42 -1.94 13.76 -6.95
CA GLY A 42 -1.10 14.94 -7.21
C GLY A 42 -0.03 14.79 -8.30
N PHE A 43 0.15 13.59 -8.85
CA PHE A 43 1.19 13.27 -9.85
C PHE A 43 0.55 12.56 -11.05
N ASP A 44 1.04 12.85 -12.26
CA ASP A 44 0.66 12.08 -13.44
C ASP A 44 1.46 10.75 -13.53
N GLU A 45 0.95 9.83 -14.35
CA GLU A 45 1.51 8.48 -14.46
C GLU A 45 2.95 8.50 -15.01
N ASP A 46 3.26 9.45 -15.90
CA ASP A 46 4.58 9.57 -16.51
C ASP A 46 5.62 10.04 -15.47
N GLU A 47 5.25 10.99 -14.59
CA GLU A 47 6.10 11.44 -13.48
C GLU A 47 6.39 10.30 -12.49
N LEU A 48 5.40 9.44 -12.21
CA LEU A 48 5.59 8.26 -11.34
C LEU A 48 6.52 7.22 -11.97
N GLU A 49 6.36 6.92 -13.26
CA GLU A 49 7.21 5.97 -14.00
C GLU A 49 8.65 6.49 -14.15
N ASP A 50 8.84 7.80 -14.39
CA ASP A 50 10.16 8.43 -14.45
C ASP A 50 10.89 8.35 -13.10
N MET A 51 10.17 8.50 -11.98
CA MET A 51 10.75 8.39 -10.64
C MET A 51 11.06 6.94 -10.23
N ARG A 52 10.20 5.98 -10.57
CA ARG A 52 10.40 4.56 -10.20
C ARG A 52 9.85 3.59 -11.24
N SER A 53 10.59 3.45 -12.33
CA SER A 53 10.20 2.62 -13.48
C SER A 53 9.88 1.18 -13.12
N GLY A 54 8.80 0.66 -13.73
CA GLY A 54 8.32 -0.70 -13.56
C GLY A 54 7.58 -0.96 -12.25
N MET A 55 7.38 0.07 -11.42
CA MET A 55 6.50 -0.02 -10.28
C MET A 55 5.05 0.00 -10.77
N PRO A 56 4.18 -0.89 -10.26
CA PRO A 56 2.80 -0.94 -10.71
C PRO A 56 2.02 0.23 -10.10
N HIS A 57 1.77 1.28 -10.87
CA HIS A 57 1.14 2.54 -10.44
C HIS A 57 -0.17 2.89 -11.14
N HIS A 58 -0.52 2.19 -12.24
CA HIS A 58 -1.81 2.41 -12.89
C HIS A 58 -2.97 1.87 -12.06
N PRO A 59 -4.08 2.62 -11.91
CA PRO A 59 -5.25 2.18 -11.15
C PRO A 59 -5.94 0.95 -11.78
N GLU A 60 -5.81 0.76 -13.10
CA GLU A 60 -6.43 -0.35 -13.84
C GLU A 60 -5.61 -1.65 -13.82
N GLU A 61 -4.39 -1.62 -13.29
CA GLU A 61 -3.51 -2.78 -13.30
C GLU A 61 -4.03 -3.90 -12.40
N ASP A 62 -4.13 -5.11 -12.96
CA ASP A 62 -4.64 -6.26 -12.24
C ASP A 62 -3.61 -6.80 -11.24
N LEU A 63 -3.72 -6.35 -9.98
CA LEU A 63 -2.87 -6.83 -8.88
C LEU A 63 -3.09 -8.31 -8.53
N MET A 64 -4.15 -8.96 -9.03
CA MET A 64 -4.40 -10.37 -8.75
C MET A 64 -3.42 -11.31 -9.44
N GLN A 65 -2.73 -10.85 -10.51
CA GLN A 65 -1.74 -11.65 -11.23
C GLN A 65 -0.44 -11.90 -10.43
N TYR A 66 -0.15 -11.06 -9.44
CA TYR A 66 1.08 -11.15 -8.65
C TYR A 66 0.96 -12.14 -7.50
N ASP A 67 2.07 -12.78 -7.16
CA ASP A 67 2.19 -13.54 -5.93
C ASP A 67 2.48 -12.62 -4.71
N SER A 68 2.34 -13.15 -3.48
CA SER A 68 2.58 -12.36 -2.26
C SER A 68 3.99 -11.79 -2.16
N LYS A 69 5.00 -12.43 -2.76
CA LYS A 69 6.39 -11.97 -2.70
C LYS A 69 6.58 -10.75 -3.59
N GLN A 70 6.03 -10.80 -4.80
CA GLN A 70 6.00 -9.65 -5.72
C GLN A 70 5.22 -8.50 -5.09
N LEU A 71 4.04 -8.77 -4.53
CA LEU A 71 3.22 -7.75 -3.85
C LEU A 71 3.95 -7.13 -2.65
N ARG A 72 4.71 -7.91 -1.86
CA ARG A 72 5.57 -7.36 -0.79
C ARG A 72 6.66 -6.45 -1.32
N GLY A 73 7.28 -6.81 -2.45
CA GLY A 73 8.28 -5.95 -3.11
C GLY A 73 7.66 -4.61 -3.50
N ILE A 74 6.54 -4.67 -4.22
CA ILE A 74 5.77 -3.50 -4.65
C ILE A 74 5.38 -2.62 -3.46
N VAL A 75 4.87 -3.22 -2.39
CA VAL A 75 4.49 -2.51 -1.18
C VAL A 75 5.68 -1.84 -0.50
N ASN A 76 6.85 -2.49 -0.45
CA ASN A 76 8.08 -1.88 0.08
C ASN A 76 8.54 -0.70 -0.80
N ASP A 77 8.47 -0.88 -2.13
CA ASP A 77 8.81 0.15 -3.10
C ASP A 77 7.92 1.40 -2.90
N TRP A 78 6.62 1.18 -2.71
CA TRP A 78 5.65 2.21 -2.37
C TRP A 78 5.91 2.88 -1.03
N TRP A 79 6.35 2.13 -0.01
CA TRP A 79 6.66 2.70 1.29
C TRP A 79 7.86 3.64 1.27
N GLU A 80 8.91 3.23 0.58
CA GLU A 80 10.08 4.09 0.36
C GLU A 80 9.67 5.36 -0.37
N TYR A 81 8.86 5.24 -1.41
CA TYR A 81 8.42 6.38 -2.20
C TYR A 81 7.42 7.30 -1.46
N GLY A 82 6.42 6.73 -0.79
CA GLY A 82 5.44 7.47 -0.01
C GLY A 82 6.07 8.24 1.15
N PHE A 83 7.15 7.73 1.74
CA PHE A 83 7.92 8.46 2.75
C PHE A 83 8.61 9.70 2.18
N ASP A 84 9.17 9.60 0.97
CA ASP A 84 9.85 10.72 0.29
C ASP A 84 8.87 11.79 -0.22
N MET A 85 7.65 11.38 -0.60
CA MET A 85 6.63 12.27 -1.17
C MET A 85 5.70 12.89 -0.13
N ASN A 86 5.36 12.12 0.90
CA ASN A 86 4.31 12.47 1.84
C ASN A 86 4.79 12.19 3.27
N GLU A 87 5.63 13.08 3.80
CA GLU A 87 6.19 13.02 5.16
C GLU A 87 5.11 12.84 6.26
N HIS A 88 3.86 13.12 5.91
CA HIS A 88 2.73 13.08 6.81
C HIS A 88 1.93 11.78 6.77
N VAL A 89 2.19 10.84 5.86
CA VAL A 89 1.44 9.59 5.78
C VAL A 89 2.31 8.39 6.21
N GLN A 90 1.77 7.57 7.12
CA GLN A 90 2.42 6.35 7.57
C GLN A 90 1.53 5.13 7.29
N TYR A 91 2.03 4.19 6.50
CA TYR A 91 1.35 2.91 6.29
C TYR A 91 1.99 1.80 7.12
N GLN A 92 1.19 0.85 7.60
CA GLN A 92 1.68 -0.32 8.33
C GLN A 92 0.83 -1.56 8.00
N ILE A 93 1.47 -2.71 7.80
CA ILE A 93 0.78 -4.01 7.68
C ILE A 93 1.18 -4.87 8.87
N HIS A 94 0.19 -5.31 9.65
CA HIS A 94 0.39 -6.16 10.82
C HIS A 94 -0.33 -7.49 10.65
N GLN A 95 0.30 -8.57 11.10
CA GLN A 95 -0.35 -9.87 11.25
C GLN A 95 -0.67 -10.08 12.73
N THR A 96 -1.90 -10.48 13.02
CA THR A 96 -2.31 -10.96 14.34
C THR A 96 -2.92 -12.35 14.24
N GLN A 97 -2.75 -13.14 15.30
CA GLN A 97 -3.30 -14.49 15.40
C GLN A 97 -4.43 -14.49 16.43
N VAL A 98 -5.65 -14.79 15.98
CA VAL A 98 -6.77 -15.05 16.88
C VAL A 98 -6.66 -16.50 17.35
N VAL A 99 -6.32 -16.68 18.63
CA VAL A 99 -6.36 -17.96 19.33
C VAL A 99 -7.78 -18.14 19.87
N GLY A 100 -8.45 -19.21 19.45
CA GLY A 100 -9.77 -19.59 19.94
C GLY A 100 -9.67 -20.52 21.13
#